data_AF-A0A7K1EN71-F1
#
_entry.id   AF-A0A7K1EN71-F1
#
_cell.length_a   1.000
_cell.length_b   1.000
_cell.length_c   1.000
_cell.angle_alpha   90.00
_cell.angle_beta   90.00
_cell.angle_gamma   90.00
#
_symmetry.space_group_name_H-M   'P 1'
#
loop_
_entity.id
_entity.type
_entity.pdbx_description
1 polymer ?
#
loop_
_entity_poly.entity_id
_entity_poly.type
_entity_poly.pdbx_seq_one_letter_code
_entity_poly.pdbx_strand_id
1 'polypeptide(L)' 'MQTVAGPLGDAAPQSSPAASAPSATASVGAPSVPANWYPDPSKRYELRYWNGTAWTEHVASGGVQSVDPPRA' A
#
# COMPACT_ATOMS: atom_id res chain seq x y z
N MET A 1 35.91 23.67 -3.14
CA MET A 1 34.45 23.53 -3.26
C MET A 1 34.15 22.04 -3.44
N GLN A 2 33.74 21.36 -2.35
CA GLN A 2 33.67 19.89 -2.27
C GLN A 2 32.34 19.34 -2.77
N THR A 3 32.44 18.34 -3.63
CA THR A 3 31.41 17.40 -4.10
C THR A 3 30.84 16.58 -2.93
N VAL A 4 29.52 16.40 -2.89
CA VAL A 4 28.88 15.30 -2.18
C VAL A 4 27.75 14.73 -3.06
N ALA A 5 27.95 13.48 -3.45
CA ALA A 5 26.92 12.61 -4.02
C ALA A 5 25.82 12.38 -2.97
N GLY A 6 24.57 12.70 -3.32
CA GLY A 6 23.43 12.27 -2.52
C GLY A 6 23.30 10.75 -2.62
N PRO A 7 23.10 10.03 -1.50
CA PRO A 7 23.14 8.58 -1.52
C PRO A 7 22.07 8.05 -2.46
N LEU A 8 22.45 7.03 -3.24
CA LEU A 8 21.53 6.02 -3.74
C LEU A 8 20.66 5.63 -2.53
N GLY A 9 19.44 6.16 -2.47
CA GLY A 9 18.49 5.80 -1.45
C GLY A 9 18.16 4.35 -1.69
N ASP A 10 18.87 3.50 -0.95
CA ASP A 10 18.72 2.05 -0.91
C ASP A 10 17.24 1.72 -1.12
N ALA A 11 16.99 0.94 -2.17
CA ALA A 11 15.70 0.35 -2.43
C ALA A 11 15.13 -0.07 -1.09
N ALA A 12 14.01 0.52 -0.65
CA ALA A 12 13.37 0.08 0.58
C ALA A 12 13.27 -1.44 0.48
N PRO A 13 14.00 -2.20 1.33
CA PRO A 13 13.90 -3.64 1.26
C PRO A 13 12.43 -3.91 1.53
N GLN A 14 11.81 -4.56 0.55
CA GLN A 14 10.45 -5.04 0.64
C GLN A 14 10.24 -5.57 2.05
N SER A 15 9.48 -4.84 2.87
CA SER A 15 8.96 -5.39 4.12
C SER A 15 7.83 -6.33 3.73
N SER A 16 8.21 -7.41 3.06
CA SER A 16 7.50 -8.67 3.00
C SER A 16 7.89 -9.39 4.28
N PRO A 17 7.05 -9.43 5.33
CA PRO A 17 7.23 -10.44 6.35
C PRO A 17 7.00 -11.80 5.67
N ALA A 18 8.09 -12.48 5.32
CA ALA A 18 8.06 -13.92 5.15
C ALA A 18 7.82 -14.54 6.54
N ALA A 19 6.56 -14.58 6.95
CA ALA A 19 6.10 -15.30 8.13
C ALA A 19 4.80 -16.04 7.78
N SER A 20 4.98 -17.32 7.46
CA SER A 20 4.07 -18.41 7.80
C SER A 20 2.63 -18.35 7.26
N ALA A 21 2.38 -19.06 6.18
CA ALA A 21 1.16 -19.86 6.08
C ALA A 21 1.56 -21.35 6.24
N PRO A 22 0.72 -22.27 6.77
CA PRO A 22 -0.73 -22.16 6.99
C PRO A 22 -1.24 -22.76 8.33
N SER A 23 -2.39 -22.29 8.82
CA SER A 23 -3.32 -23.16 9.56
C SER A 23 -4.74 -22.79 9.16
N ALA A 24 -5.36 -23.72 8.46
CA ALA A 24 -6.69 -23.62 7.91
C ALA A 24 -7.76 -23.72 9.01
N THR A 25 -8.74 -22.84 8.97
CA THR A 25 -10.14 -23.27 9.05
C THR A 25 -10.87 -22.38 8.07
N ALA A 26 -11.46 -22.99 7.04
CA ALA A 26 -12.32 -22.30 6.10
C ALA A 26 -13.55 -21.79 6.88
N SER A 27 -13.45 -20.58 7.43
CA SER A 27 -14.64 -19.78 7.61
C SER A 27 -15.22 -19.64 6.22
N VAL A 28 -16.43 -20.13 6.01
CA VAL A 28 -17.22 -19.85 4.80
C VAL A 28 -17.48 -18.34 4.81
N GLY A 29 -16.45 -17.59 4.45
CA GLY A 29 -16.44 -16.15 4.44
C GLY A 29 -17.02 -15.70 3.13
N ALA A 30 -17.98 -14.78 3.19
CA ALA A 30 -18.35 -13.94 2.06
C ALA A 30 -17.08 -13.48 1.31
N PRO A 31 -17.15 -13.21 -0.01
CA PRO A 31 -15.99 -12.76 -0.77
C PRO A 31 -15.38 -11.52 -0.11
N SER A 32 -14.32 -11.72 0.68
CA SER A 32 -13.59 -10.65 1.34
C SER A 32 -12.60 -10.14 0.31
N VAL A 33 -12.76 -8.88 -0.09
CA VAL A 33 -11.78 -8.23 -0.97
C VAL A 33 -10.44 -8.22 -0.21
N PRO A 34 -9.38 -8.86 -0.74
CA PRO A 34 -8.10 -8.96 -0.04
C PRO A 34 -7.44 -7.60 0.07
N ALA A 35 -6.58 -7.42 1.07
CA ALA A 35 -5.84 -6.17 1.22
C ALA A 35 -4.89 -5.94 0.03
N ASN A 36 -5.14 -4.90 -0.77
CA ASN A 36 -4.35 -4.58 -1.96
C ASN A 36 -4.63 -3.14 -2.46
N TRP A 37 -3.92 -2.73 -3.50
CA TRP A 37 -4.19 -1.52 -4.26
C TRP A 37 -5.34 -1.72 -5.25
N TYR A 38 -6.30 -0.81 -5.21
CA TYR A 38 -7.47 -0.82 -6.08
C TYR A 38 -7.75 0.60 -6.60
N PRO A 39 -8.50 0.75 -7.71
CA PRO A 39 -8.87 2.06 -8.23
C PRO A 39 -9.54 2.93 -7.17
N ASP A 40 -9.09 4.17 -7.01
CA ASP A 40 -9.64 5.07 -6.00
C ASP A 40 -11.11 5.43 -6.30
N PRO A 41 -12.08 5.11 -5.42
CA PRO A 41 -13.48 5.44 -5.66
C PRO A 41 -13.75 6.95 -5.63
N SER A 42 -12.92 7.74 -4.95
CA SER A 42 -13.00 9.21 -4.98
C SER A 42 -12.44 9.84 -6.25
N LYS A 43 -11.78 9.06 -7.12
CA LYS A 43 -11.10 9.52 -8.35
C LYS A 43 -10.13 10.68 -8.11
N ARG A 44 -9.56 10.77 -6.90
CA ARG A 44 -8.55 11.77 -6.52
C ARG A 44 -7.14 11.28 -6.88
N TYR A 45 -6.97 9.96 -6.80
CA TYR A 45 -5.72 9.25 -7.09
C TYR A 45 -5.99 8.09 -8.05
N GLU A 46 -4.94 7.49 -8.63
CA GLU A 46 -5.11 6.32 -9.51
C GLU A 46 -5.48 5.09 -8.69
N LEU A 47 -4.80 4.87 -7.58
CA LEU A 47 -5.02 3.73 -6.69
C LEU A 47 -5.15 4.21 -5.24
N ARG A 48 -5.95 3.49 -4.46
CA ARG A 48 -6.02 3.59 -3.01
C ARG A 48 -5.84 2.22 -2.39
N TYR A 49 -5.26 2.18 -1.20
CA TYR A 49 -5.03 0.92 -0.51
C TYR A 49 -6.28 0.51 0.27
N TRP A 50 -6.75 -0.69 -0.01
CA TRP A 50 -7.76 -1.40 0.77
C TRP A 50 -7.04 -2.32 1.76
N ASN A 51 -7.39 -2.27 3.05
CA ASN A 51 -6.74 -3.10 4.08
C ASN A 51 -7.45 -4.45 4.33
N GLY A 52 -8.46 -4.80 3.52
CA GLY A 52 -9.31 -5.98 3.74
C GLY A 52 -10.66 -5.66 4.39
N THR A 53 -10.80 -4.50 5.02
CA THR A 53 -12.00 -4.07 5.76
C THR A 53 -12.47 -2.66 5.44
N ALA A 54 -11.53 -1.76 5.14
CA ALA A 54 -11.77 -0.37 4.81
C ALA A 54 -10.68 0.16 3.87
N TRP A 55 -11.02 1.25 3.19
CA TRP A 55 -10.03 2.03 2.47
C TRP A 55 -9.20 2.86 3.44
N THR A 56 -7.90 2.94 3.21
CA THR A 56 -6.97 3.72 4.04
C THR A 56 -6.58 5.03 3.36
N GLU A 57 -5.83 5.88 4.05
CA GLU A 57 -5.28 7.11 3.48
C GLU A 57 -4.14 6.85 2.49
N HIS A 58 -3.60 5.63 2.41
CA HIS A 58 -2.54 5.31 1.46
C HIS A 58 -3.08 5.29 0.03
N VAL A 59 -2.47 6.07 -0.84
CA VAL A 59 -2.83 6.26 -2.26
C VAL A 59 -1.60 6.09 -3.14
N ALA A 60 -1.81 5.84 -4.44
CA ALA A 60 -0.74 5.87 -5.42
C ALA A 60 -1.16 6.63 -6.69
N SER A 61 -0.22 7.38 -7.25
CA SER A 61 -0.36 8.16 -8.49
C SER A 61 0.94 8.09 -9.29
N GLY A 62 0.86 7.79 -10.58
CA GLY A 62 2.04 7.63 -11.44
C GLY A 62 3.04 6.58 -10.93
N GLY A 63 2.55 5.56 -10.22
CA GLY A 63 3.39 4.54 -9.57
C GLY A 63 4.07 4.95 -8.26
N VAL A 64 3.84 6.19 -7.79
CA VAL A 64 4.38 6.69 -6.51
C VAL A 64 3.31 6.57 -5.44
N GLN A 65 3.65 5.94 -4.31
CA GLN A 65 2.76 5.83 -3.14
C GLN A 65 2.88 7.09 -2.26
N SER A 66 1.76 7.52 -1.68
CA SER A 66 1.65 8.68 -0.80
C SER A 66 0.48 8.52 0.15
N VAL A 67 0.31 9.44 1.10
CA VAL A 67 -0.84 9.48 2.02
C VAL A 67 -1.74 10.65 1.61
N ASP A 68 -3.05 10.44 1.47
CA ASP A 68 -4.04 11.50 1.21
C ASP A 68 -3.98 12.51 2.37
N PRO A 69 -3.62 13.78 2.12
CA PRO A 69 -3.59 14.77 3.17
C PRO A 69 -5.02 15.03 3.68
N PRO A 70 -5.22 15.18 5.01
CA PRO A 70 -6.52 15.55 5.55
C PRO A 70 -6.94 16.89 4.96
N ARG A 71 -8.17 16.96 4.46
CA ARG A 71 -8.74 18.18 3.91
C ARG A 71 -8.97 19.14 5.08
N ALA A 72 -8.32 20.30 5.05
CA ALA A 72 -8.58 21.40 5.98
C ALA A 72 -9.99 21.98 5.77
#